data_AF-W6JXX3-F1
#
_entry.id   AF-W6JXX3-F1
#
_cell.length_a   1.000
_cell.length_b   1.000
_cell.length_c   1.000
_cell.angle_alpha   90.00
_cell.angle_beta   90.00
_cell.angle_gamma   90.00
#
_symmetry.space_group_name_H-M   'P 1'
#
loop_
_entity.id
_entity.type
_entity.pdbx_description
1 polymer ?
#
loop_
_entity_poly.entity_id
_entity_poly.type
_entity_poly.pdbx_seq_one_letter_code
_entity_poly.pdbx_strand_id
1 'polypeptide(L)'
;MTNSTQTWALVISVIALLASAIATWSTLRHSSRSARLATFERIHEALIDPKAAGGRKLLYVGAKNGDFPKLGDPEWDQVNYALALYDTLGGYLSQGLVDKDVVTAAWYQPVTDIARPVEQFLAYRRSLGIDQPWTYLLDLIDLMRNTTCPCRVWKGSRQS
;
A
#
# COMPACT_ATOMS: atom_id res chain seq x y z
N MET A 1 30.82 28.48 49.13
CA MET A 1 29.36 28.39 48.84
C MET A 1 29.10 28.34 47.32
N THR A 2 29.79 27.46 46.58
CA THR A 2 29.76 27.42 45.10
C THR A 2 29.25 26.10 44.51
N ASN A 3 28.97 25.09 45.35
CA ASN A 3 28.64 23.74 44.87
C ASN A 3 27.16 23.56 44.49
N SER A 4 26.22 24.27 45.13
CA SER A 4 24.78 24.11 44.89
C SER A 4 24.36 24.61 43.50
N THR A 5 24.86 25.77 43.07
CA THR A 5 24.49 26.36 41.77
C THR A 5 25.02 25.55 40.59
N GLN A 6 26.22 24.96 40.72
CA GLN A 6 26.80 24.09 39.68
C GLN A 6 26.02 22.78 39.52
N THR A 7 25.57 22.16 40.62
CA THR A 7 24.76 20.94 40.55
C THR A 7 23.41 21.18 39.88
N TRP A 8 22.76 22.31 40.15
CA TRP A 8 21.49 22.66 39.49
C TRP A 8 21.67 22.93 37.99
N ALA A 9 22.74 23.62 37.61
CA ALA A 9 23.05 23.87 36.20
C ALA A 9 23.23 22.54 35.42
N LEU A 10 23.96 21.57 35.98
CA LEU A 10 24.14 20.26 35.35
C LEU A 10 22.81 19.50 35.21
N VAL A 11 21.97 19.50 36.25
CA VAL A 11 20.65 18.85 36.20
C VAL A 11 19.78 19.48 35.11
N ILE A 12 19.74 20.81 35.03
CA ILE A 12 18.97 21.52 34.01
C ILE A 12 19.50 21.19 32.60
N SER A 13 20.82 21.19 32.39
CA SER A 13 21.42 20.84 31.09
C SER A 13 21.10 19.41 30.67
N VAL A 14 21.15 18.44 31.59
CA VAL A 14 20.80 17.05 31.31
C VAL A 14 19.33 16.91 30.96
N ILE A 15 18.43 17.56 31.73
CA ILE A 15 16.99 17.55 31.44
C ILE A 15 16.70 18.16 30.07
N ALA A 16 17.32 19.31 29.76
CA ALA A 16 17.16 19.97 28.48
C ALA A 16 17.61 19.07 27.31
N LEU A 17 18.75 18.39 27.46
CA LEU A 17 19.28 17.48 26.44
C LEU A 17 18.36 16.27 26.23
N LEU A 18 17.83 15.68 27.30
CA LEU A 18 16.85 14.59 27.20
C LEU A 18 15.55 15.05 26.55
N ALA A 19 15.03 16.21 26.93
CA ALA A 19 13.82 16.78 26.34
C ALA A 19 14.01 17.05 24.83
N SER A 20 15.16 17.61 24.43
CA SER A 20 15.49 17.82 23.03
C SER A 20 15.59 16.49 22.26
N ALA A 21 16.25 15.47 22.82
CA ALA A 21 16.35 14.16 22.17
C ALA A 21 14.97 13.50 21.98
N ILE A 22 14.09 13.58 22.98
CA ILE A 22 12.71 13.07 22.90
C ILE A 22 11.90 13.84 21.85
N ALA A 23 12.02 15.17 21.81
CA ALA A 23 11.35 16.01 20.82
C ALA A 23 11.84 15.69 19.40
N THR A 24 13.15 15.58 19.18
CA THR A 24 13.71 15.20 17.86
C THR A 24 13.22 13.83 17.44
N TRP A 25 13.24 12.83 18.34
CA TRP A 25 12.75 11.49 18.05
C TRP A 25 11.26 11.47 17.68
N SER A 26 10.42 12.21 18.43
CA SER A 26 9.00 12.29 18.15
C SER A 26 8.71 13.00 16.82
N THR A 27 9.44 14.08 16.51
CA THR A 27 9.36 14.77 15.22
C THR A 27 9.77 13.87 14.06
N LEU A 28 10.87 13.12 14.18
CA LEU A 28 11.31 12.20 13.14
C LEU A 28 10.27 11.09 12.88
N ARG A 29 9.68 10.53 13.94
CA ARG A 29 8.59 9.55 13.80
C ARG A 29 7.35 10.15 13.15
N HIS A 30 6.95 11.35 13.55
CA HIS A 30 5.79 12.03 12.97
C HIS A 30 6.02 12.35 11.49
N SER A 31 7.20 12.89 11.14
CA SER A 31 7.60 13.17 9.76
C SER A 31 7.58 11.92 8.90
N SER A 32 8.11 10.80 9.42
CA SER A 32 8.12 9.52 8.72
C SER A 32 6.70 9.01 8.46
N ARG A 33 5.80 9.11 9.45
CA ARG A 33 4.39 8.72 9.29
C ARG A 33 3.66 9.59 8.27
N SER A 34 3.86 10.91 8.33
CA SER A 34 3.25 11.85 7.38
C SER A 34 3.75 11.60 5.95
N ALA A 35 5.04 11.30 5.76
CA ALA A 35 5.60 10.95 4.46
C ALA A 35 5.00 9.65 3.88
N ARG A 36 4.80 8.63 4.73
CA ARG A 36 4.15 7.37 4.32
C ARG A 36 2.69 7.57 3.93
N LEU A 37 1.95 8.38 4.69
CA LEU A 37 0.56 8.71 4.37
C LEU A 37 0.45 9.49 3.06
N ALA A 38 1.31 10.48 2.83
CA ALA A 38 1.34 11.22 1.56
C ALA A 38 1.72 10.31 0.38
N THR A 39 2.63 9.35 0.58
CA THR A 39 2.96 8.34 -0.43
C THR A 39 1.75 7.45 -0.74
N PHE A 40 1.04 7.01 0.30
CA PHE A 40 -0.19 6.23 0.16
C PHE A 40 -1.29 7.01 -0.57
N GLU A 41 -1.49 8.28 -0.27
CA GLU A 41 -2.49 9.13 -0.91
C GLU A 41 -2.27 9.23 -2.41
N ARG A 42 -1.03 9.50 -2.85
CA ARG A 42 -0.69 9.59 -4.28
C ARG A 42 -0.94 8.28 -5.03
N ILE A 43 -0.55 7.13 -4.46
CA ILE A 43 -0.80 5.84 -5.10
C ILE A 43 -2.28 5.47 -5.05
N HIS A 44 -2.99 5.84 -3.98
CA HIS A 44 -4.43 5.65 -3.86
C HIS A 44 -5.17 6.42 -4.94
N GLU A 45 -4.85 7.70 -5.14
CA GLU A 45 -5.39 8.54 -6.23
C GLU A 45 -5.16 7.89 -7.60
N ALA A 46 -3.93 7.43 -7.86
CA ALA A 46 -3.62 6.74 -9.12
C ALA A 46 -4.41 5.43 -9.28
N LEU A 47 -4.62 4.67 -8.21
CA LEU A 47 -5.40 3.43 -8.24
C LEU A 47 -6.89 3.67 -8.45
N ILE A 48 -7.45 4.78 -7.95
CA ILE A 48 -8.87 5.11 -8.16
C ILE A 48 -9.12 5.88 -9.47
N ASP A 49 -8.07 6.27 -10.18
CA ASP A 49 -8.16 6.93 -11.49
C ASP A 49 -9.06 6.12 -12.47
N PRO A 50 -9.90 6.79 -13.28
CA PRO A 50 -10.81 6.12 -14.21
C PRO A 50 -10.13 5.14 -15.16
N LYS A 51 -8.87 5.40 -15.58
CA LYS A 51 -8.11 4.49 -16.45
C LYS A 51 -7.75 3.19 -15.70
N ALA A 52 -7.31 3.30 -14.45
CA ALA A 52 -7.01 2.14 -13.60
C ALA A 52 -8.28 1.34 -13.29
N ALA A 53 -9.38 2.04 -12.99
CA ALA A 53 -10.69 1.41 -12.79
C ALA A 53 -11.19 0.68 -14.04
N GLY A 54 -11.01 1.29 -15.22
CA GLY A 54 -11.31 0.68 -16.52
C GLY A 54 -10.49 -0.59 -16.75
N GLY A 55 -9.18 -0.54 -16.51
CA GLY A 55 -8.29 -1.71 -16.58
C GLY A 55 -8.73 -2.85 -15.66
N ARG A 56 -9.11 -2.55 -14.41
CA ARG A 56 -9.66 -3.58 -13.49
C ARG A 56 -10.96 -4.18 -13.99
N LYS A 57 -11.86 -3.36 -14.54
CA LYS A 57 -13.12 -3.85 -15.12
C LYS A 57 -12.84 -4.80 -16.29
N LEU A 58 -11.95 -4.42 -17.20
CA LEU A 58 -11.54 -5.26 -18.32
C LEU A 58 -10.93 -6.58 -17.85
N LEU A 59 -10.05 -6.54 -16.85
CA LEU A 59 -9.47 -7.72 -16.22
C LEU A 59 -10.55 -8.66 -15.66
N TYR A 60 -11.52 -8.13 -14.91
CA TYR A 60 -12.60 -8.91 -14.32
C TYR A 60 -13.54 -9.51 -15.38
N VAL A 61 -13.93 -8.72 -16.38
CA VAL A 61 -14.80 -9.18 -17.47
C VAL A 61 -14.09 -10.24 -18.31
N GLY A 62 -12.82 -10.03 -18.64
CA GLY A 62 -12.03 -10.99 -19.41
C GLY A 62 -11.84 -12.31 -18.68
N ALA A 63 -11.57 -12.25 -17.37
CA ALA A 63 -11.51 -13.42 -16.49
C ALA A 63 -12.84 -14.19 -16.44
N LYS A 64 -13.97 -13.48 -16.38
CA LYS A 64 -15.31 -14.08 -16.37
C LYS A 64 -15.67 -14.75 -17.69
N ASN A 65 -15.31 -14.12 -18.81
CA ASN A 65 -15.67 -14.57 -20.15
C ASN A 65 -14.64 -15.53 -20.77
N GLY A 66 -13.44 -15.62 -20.20
CA GLY A 66 -12.31 -16.34 -20.79
C GLY A 66 -11.71 -15.63 -22.02
N ASP A 67 -11.94 -14.32 -22.15
CA ASP A 67 -11.55 -13.52 -23.31
C ASP A 67 -10.84 -12.25 -22.85
N PHE A 68 -9.51 -12.28 -22.90
CA PHE A 68 -8.67 -11.13 -22.55
C PHE A 68 -8.33 -10.31 -23.80
N PRO A 69 -8.08 -9.00 -23.66
CA PRO A 69 -7.57 -8.18 -24.76
C PRO A 69 -6.32 -8.79 -25.38
N LYS A 70 -6.09 -8.57 -26.67
CA LYS A 70 -4.90 -9.08 -27.35
C LYS A 70 -3.73 -8.11 -27.18
N LEU A 71 -2.52 -8.62 -27.36
CA LEU A 71 -1.32 -7.79 -27.36
C LEU A 71 -1.43 -6.70 -28.45
N GLY A 72 -1.25 -5.45 -28.05
CA GLY A 72 -1.35 -4.28 -28.93
C GLY A 72 -2.72 -3.60 -28.91
N ASP A 73 -3.74 -4.21 -28.30
CA ASP A 73 -5.03 -3.57 -28.09
C ASP A 73 -4.91 -2.47 -27.01
N PRO A 74 -5.55 -1.30 -27.15
CA PRO A 74 -5.55 -0.27 -26.10
C PRO A 74 -6.03 -0.79 -24.73
N GLU A 75 -6.94 -1.76 -24.73
CA GLU A 75 -7.47 -2.43 -23.54
C GLU A 75 -6.41 -3.27 -22.83
N TRP A 76 -5.48 -3.88 -23.57
CA TRP A 76 -4.33 -4.59 -22.99
C TRP A 76 -3.48 -3.65 -22.16
N ASP A 77 -3.19 -2.47 -22.70
CA ASP A 77 -2.39 -1.45 -22.00
C ASP A 77 -3.12 -0.92 -20.76
N GLN A 78 -4.45 -0.80 -20.80
CA GLN A 78 -5.23 -0.42 -19.63
C GLN A 78 -5.20 -1.48 -18.52
N VAL A 79 -5.31 -2.76 -18.87
CA VAL A 79 -5.17 -3.86 -17.89
C VAL A 79 -3.76 -3.81 -17.29
N ASN A 80 -2.72 -3.73 -18.11
CA ASN A 80 -1.34 -3.66 -17.63
C ASN A 80 -1.07 -2.42 -16.77
N TYR A 81 -1.63 -1.27 -17.13
CA TYR A 81 -1.56 -0.05 -16.32
C TYR A 81 -2.16 -0.27 -14.93
N ALA A 82 -3.36 -0.88 -14.84
CA ALA A 82 -3.97 -1.19 -13.56
C ALA A 82 -3.12 -2.16 -12.71
N LEU A 83 -2.56 -3.19 -13.33
CA LEU A 83 -1.67 -4.14 -12.64
C LEU A 83 -0.35 -3.51 -12.19
N ALA A 84 0.22 -2.60 -12.99
CA ALA A 84 1.43 -1.84 -12.64
C ALA A 84 1.24 -1.00 -11.38
N LEU A 85 0.06 -0.42 -11.18
CA LEU A 85 -0.24 0.31 -9.97
C LEU A 85 -0.33 -0.59 -8.74
N TYR A 86 -0.91 -1.79 -8.87
CA TYR A 86 -0.92 -2.76 -7.76
C TYR A 86 0.47 -3.31 -7.45
N ASP A 87 1.28 -3.60 -8.47
CA ASP A 87 2.67 -4.02 -8.27
C ASP A 87 3.49 -2.91 -7.59
N THR A 88 3.31 -1.66 -8.02
CA THR A 88 3.91 -0.48 -7.36
C THR A 88 3.46 -0.36 -5.90
N LEU A 89 2.17 -0.55 -5.61
CA LEU A 89 1.66 -0.54 -4.24
C LEU A 89 2.30 -1.65 -3.41
N GLY A 90 2.41 -2.87 -3.95
CA GLY A 90 3.09 -3.99 -3.31
C GLY A 90 4.58 -3.69 -3.04
N GLY A 91 5.27 -3.04 -3.98
CA GLY A 91 6.66 -2.65 -3.85
C GLY A 91 6.87 -1.56 -2.79
N TYR A 92 5.98 -0.57 -2.72
CA TYR A 92 6.03 0.44 -1.67
C TYR A 92 5.71 -0.15 -0.29
N LEU A 93 4.80 -1.13 -0.25
CA LEU A 93 4.46 -1.83 0.99
C LEU A 93 5.63 -2.68 1.49
N SER A 94 6.28 -3.45 0.61
CA SER A 94 7.42 -4.30 0.97
C SER A 94 8.62 -3.48 1.46
N GLN A 95 8.80 -2.26 0.93
CA GLN A 95 9.85 -1.33 1.34
C GLN A 95 9.49 -0.48 2.57
N GLY A 96 8.27 -0.62 3.13
CA GLY A 96 7.82 0.18 4.28
C GLY A 96 7.63 1.67 3.95
N LEU A 97 7.42 2.00 2.68
CA LEU A 97 7.10 3.35 2.19
C LEU A 97 5.62 3.69 2.37
N VAL A 98 4.76 2.67 2.48
CA VAL A 98 3.36 2.81 2.89
C VAL A 98 3.09 1.93 4.11
N ASP A 99 2.10 2.33 4.91
CA ASP A 99 1.72 1.62 6.11
C ASP A 99 0.82 0.41 5.78
N LYS A 100 1.19 -0.77 6.28
CA LYS A 100 0.47 -2.01 6.03
C LYS A 100 -0.98 -1.96 6.49
N ASP A 101 -1.24 -1.37 7.64
CA ASP A 101 -2.58 -1.34 8.23
C ASP A 101 -3.49 -0.44 7.41
N VAL A 102 -2.94 0.70 6.93
CA VAL A 102 -3.66 1.63 6.03
C VAL A 102 -3.98 0.95 4.70
N VAL A 103 -2.99 0.30 4.07
CA VAL A 103 -3.20 -0.41 2.79
C VAL A 103 -4.21 -1.53 2.95
N THR A 104 -4.09 -2.36 4.00
CA THR A 104 -5.04 -3.45 4.26
C THR A 104 -6.45 -2.91 4.50
N ALA A 105 -6.61 -1.88 5.33
CA ALA A 105 -7.93 -1.30 5.62
C ALA A 105 -8.63 -0.78 4.35
N ALA A 106 -7.89 -0.14 3.44
CA ALA A 106 -8.45 0.46 2.24
C ALA A 106 -8.61 -0.53 1.06
N TRP A 107 -7.66 -1.46 0.89
CA TRP A 107 -7.51 -2.24 -0.34
C TRP A 107 -7.66 -3.75 -0.16
N TYR A 108 -7.97 -4.25 1.04
CA TYR A 108 -8.18 -5.69 1.27
C TYR A 108 -9.18 -6.30 0.28
N GLN A 109 -10.39 -5.74 0.19
CA GLN A 109 -11.45 -6.30 -0.65
C GLN A 109 -11.11 -6.19 -2.15
N PRO A 110 -10.73 -5.01 -2.69
CA PRO A 110 -10.38 -4.91 -4.10
C PRO A 110 -9.23 -5.83 -4.52
N VAL A 111 -8.18 -5.99 -3.71
CA VAL A 111 -7.05 -6.88 -4.03
C VAL A 111 -7.47 -8.35 -3.99
N THR A 112 -8.26 -8.73 -2.99
CA THR A 112 -8.76 -10.11 -2.87
C THR A 112 -9.65 -10.48 -4.07
N ASP A 113 -10.50 -9.55 -4.52
CA ASP A 113 -11.44 -9.79 -5.62
C ASP A 113 -10.74 -9.93 -6.98
N ILE A 114 -9.60 -9.27 -7.19
CA ILE A 114 -8.83 -9.37 -8.45
C ILE A 114 -7.83 -10.53 -8.46
N ALA A 115 -7.59 -11.20 -7.34
CA ALA A 115 -6.54 -12.22 -7.23
C ALA A 115 -6.66 -13.31 -8.31
N ARG A 116 -7.86 -13.89 -8.48
CA ARG A 116 -8.11 -14.91 -9.51
C ARG A 116 -8.06 -14.33 -10.95
N PRO A 117 -8.70 -13.19 -11.26
CA PRO A 117 -8.52 -12.53 -12.55
C PRO A 117 -7.06 -12.26 -12.93
N VAL A 118 -6.24 -11.82 -11.96
CA VAL A 118 -4.79 -11.61 -12.15
C VAL A 118 -4.11 -12.93 -12.54
N GLU A 119 -4.32 -14.00 -11.78
CA GLU A 119 -3.72 -15.31 -12.07
C GLU A 119 -4.07 -15.81 -13.49
N GLN A 120 -5.32 -15.65 -13.90
CA GLN A 120 -5.79 -16.02 -15.24
C GLN A 120 -5.15 -15.17 -16.34
N PHE A 121 -5.05 -13.85 -16.14
CA PHE A 121 -4.41 -12.96 -17.10
C PHE A 121 -2.90 -13.22 -17.21
N LEU A 122 -2.22 -13.49 -16.09
CA LEU A 122 -0.80 -13.85 -16.10
C LEU A 122 -0.56 -15.21 -16.79
N ALA A 123 -1.47 -16.17 -16.65
CA ALA A 123 -1.42 -17.41 -17.43
C ALA A 123 -1.61 -17.16 -18.93
N TYR A 124 -2.57 -16.32 -19.30
CA TYR A 124 -2.78 -15.91 -20.68
C TYR A 124 -1.54 -15.23 -21.27
N ARG A 125 -0.92 -14.29 -20.55
CA ARG A 125 0.35 -13.66 -20.96
C ARG A 125 1.47 -14.65 -21.21
N ARG A 126 1.64 -15.63 -20.31
CA ARG A 126 2.64 -16.69 -20.46
C ARG A 126 2.38 -17.54 -21.71
N SER A 127 1.11 -17.81 -22.05
CA SER A 127 0.78 -18.52 -23.31
C SER A 127 1.14 -17.74 -24.57
N LEU A 128 1.28 -16.41 -24.47
CA LEU A 128 1.75 -15.53 -25.54
C LEU A 128 3.29 -15.37 -25.55
N GLY A 129 4.02 -16.08 -24.68
CA GLY A 129 5.47 -15.96 -24.57
C GLY A 129 5.97 -14.71 -23.86
N ILE A 130 5.10 -13.99 -23.15
CA ILE A 130 5.47 -12.77 -22.41
C ILE A 130 5.76 -13.15 -20.96
N ASP A 131 7.03 -13.14 -20.60
CA ASP A 131 7.48 -13.33 -19.21
C ASP A 131 7.87 -11.99 -18.60
N GLN A 132 7.12 -11.56 -17.59
CA GLN A 132 7.40 -10.38 -16.79
C GLN A 132 7.03 -10.72 -15.35
N PRO A 133 7.98 -10.69 -14.41
CA PRO A 133 7.68 -11.03 -13.03
C PRO A 133 6.91 -9.88 -12.38
N TRP A 134 5.67 -10.16 -11.97
CA TRP A 134 4.79 -9.27 -11.20
C TRP A 134 4.91 -9.56 -9.71
N THR A 135 6.16 -9.62 -9.22
CA THR A 135 6.49 -10.17 -7.91
C THR A 135 5.75 -9.46 -6.78
N TYR A 136 5.77 -8.12 -6.77
CA TYR A 136 5.16 -7.36 -5.68
C TYR A 136 3.64 -7.41 -5.72
N LEU A 137 3.04 -7.49 -6.91
CA LEU A 137 1.60 -7.75 -7.06
C LEU A 137 1.21 -9.11 -6.45
N LEU A 138 1.97 -10.16 -6.73
CA LEU A 138 1.71 -11.50 -6.21
C LEU A 138 1.88 -11.54 -4.68
N ASP A 139 2.96 -10.93 -4.17
CA ASP A 139 3.18 -10.79 -2.73
C ASP A 139 2.05 -10.00 -2.05
N LEU A 140 1.53 -8.96 -2.71
CA LEU A 140 0.39 -8.17 -2.21
C LEU A 140 -0.88 -9.02 -2.15
N ILE A 141 -1.15 -9.83 -3.17
CA ILE A 141 -2.30 -10.76 -3.18
C ILE A 141 -2.18 -11.78 -2.05
N ASP A 142 -1.00 -12.39 -1.88
CA ASP A 142 -0.76 -13.38 -0.84
C ASP A 142 -0.86 -12.78 0.56
N LEU A 143 -0.37 -11.55 0.75
CA LEU A 143 -0.57 -10.80 1.98
C LEU A 143 -2.06 -10.64 2.31
N MET A 144 -2.87 -10.24 1.33
CA MET A 144 -4.30 -10.02 1.56
C MET A 144 -5.05 -11.32 1.84
N ARG A 145 -4.73 -12.40 1.13
CA ARG A 145 -5.30 -13.75 1.37
C ARG A 145 -5.01 -14.28 2.78
N ASN A 146 -3.82 -13.99 3.30
CA ASN A 146 -3.38 -14.44 4.62
C ASN A 146 -3.78 -13.48 5.74
N THR A 147 -4.35 -12.32 5.42
CA THR A 147 -4.78 -11.34 6.41
C THR A 147 -6.22 -11.62 6.83
N THR A 148 -6.52 -11.58 8.14
CA THR A 148 -7.91 -11.71 8.60
C THR A 148 -8.71 -10.50 8.15
N CYS A 149 -9.85 -10.72 7.49
CA CYS A 149 -10.65 -9.64 6.94
C CYS A 149 -10.96 -8.54 7.98
N PRO A 150 -10.49 -7.30 7.77
CA PRO A 150 -10.78 -6.18 8.67
C PRO A 150 -12.27 -5.80 8.64
N CYS A 151 -13.03 -6.30 7.65
CA CYS A 151 -14.45 -6.06 7.45
C CYS A 151 -15.36 -6.47 8.62
N ARG A 152 -14.90 -7.35 9.54
CA ARG A 152 -15.70 -7.74 10.71
C ARG A 152 -15.80 -6.67 11.80
N VAL A 153 -14.92 -5.67 11.81
CA VAL A 153 -14.89 -4.65 12.86
C VAL A 153 -16.00 -3.59 12.69
N TRP A 154 -16.60 -3.46 11.50
CA TRP A 154 -17.62 -2.44 11.18
C TRP A 154 -19.07 -2.84 11.49
N LYS A 155 -19.32 -3.87 12.31
CA LYS A 155 -20.68 -4.26 12.74
C LYS A 155 -21.16 -3.60 14.05
N GLY A 156 -20.39 -2.71 14.68
CA GLY A 156 -20.67 -2.20 16.04
C GLY A 156 -20.88 -0.70 16.26
N SER A 157 -20.70 0.18 15.26
CA SER A 157 -20.66 1.65 15.48
C SER A 157 -21.74 2.46 14.75
N ARG A 158 -22.93 1.87 14.55
CA ARG A 158 -24.14 2.60 14.11
C ARG A 158 -25.30 2.37 15.08
N GLN A 159 -25.13 2.78 16.32
CA GLN A 159 -26.21 3.13 17.25
C GLN A 159 -25.71 4.21 18.22
N SER A 160 -25.83 5.48 17.80
CA SER A 160 -26.01 6.65 18.68
C SER A 160 -26.40 7.84 17.82
#